data_AF-A0A0S8CW58-F1
#
_entry.id   AF-A0A0S8CW58-F1
#
_cell.length_a   1.000
_cell.length_b   1.000
_cell.length_c   1.000
_cell.angle_alpha   90.00
_cell.angle_beta   90.00
_cell.angle_gamma   90.00
#
_symmetry.space_group_name_H-M   'P 1'
#
loop_
_entity.id
_entity.type
_entity.pdbx_description
1 polymer ?
#
loop_
_entity_poly.entity_id
_entity_poly.type
_entity_poly.pdbx_seq_one_letter_code
_entity_poly.pdbx_strand_id
1 'polypeptide(L)'
;MRVRSVVLPAPGIVFGSYPERRPSRDTEHGRSASALPGFLRTDPVKRFARNVAGARKRREEVSNLSQAQLEQALLKLRAQMSRDGLADELITEAFGLISHMSHAALGMAPFDSQLLAARIMLENRL
;
A
#
# COMPACT_ATOMS: atom_id res chain seq x y z
N MET A 1 30.92 6.91 -25.03
CA MET A 1 31.04 5.70 -24.19
C MET A 1 29.63 5.19 -23.89
N ARG A 2 29.17 4.11 -24.56
CA ARG A 2 27.82 3.55 -24.35
C ARG A 2 27.86 2.60 -23.14
N VAL A 3 27.16 2.93 -22.07
CA VAL A 3 26.95 2.04 -20.93
C VAL A 3 25.97 0.95 -21.36
N ARG A 4 26.41 -0.31 -21.37
CA ARG A 4 25.50 -1.47 -21.51
C ARG A 4 24.72 -1.60 -20.20
N SER A 5 23.39 -1.53 -20.27
CA SER A 5 22.55 -1.87 -19.11
C SER A 5 22.71 -3.37 -18.82
N VAL A 6 23.10 -3.68 -17.59
CA VAL A 6 23.12 -5.05 -17.08
C VAL A 6 21.66 -5.47 -16.90
N VAL A 7 21.28 -6.57 -17.57
CA VAL A 7 19.97 -7.18 -17.38
C VAL A 7 19.95 -7.78 -15.97
N LEU A 8 19.16 -7.19 -15.08
CA LEU A 8 18.96 -7.76 -13.75
C LEU A 8 18.19 -9.09 -13.89
N PRO A 9 18.54 -10.13 -13.11
CA PRO A 9 17.76 -11.35 -13.09
C PRO A 9 16.36 -11.02 -12.60
N ALA A 10 15.36 -11.19 -13.46
CA ALA A 10 13.97 -11.14 -13.03
C ALA A 10 13.78 -12.29 -12.04
N PRO A 11 13.30 -12.03 -10.80
CA PRO A 11 12.98 -13.10 -9.87
C PRO A 11 11.89 -13.97 -10.51
N GLY A 12 12.31 -15.07 -11.12
CA GLY A 12 11.43 -16.14 -11.59
C GLY A 12 11.20 -17.17 -10.48
N ILE A 13 10.56 -18.28 -10.86
CA ILE A 13 10.20 -19.56 -10.19
C ILE A 13 10.54 -19.71 -8.69
N VAL A 14 11.73 -19.31 -8.23
CA VAL A 14 12.18 -19.33 -6.82
C VAL A 14 11.46 -18.30 -5.94
N PHE A 15 11.16 -17.09 -6.44
CA PHE A 15 10.55 -15.99 -5.66
C PHE A 15 9.11 -15.65 -6.07
N GLY A 16 8.52 -16.44 -6.97
CA GLY A 16 7.20 -16.17 -7.57
C GLY A 16 7.24 -15.06 -8.63
N SER A 17 6.14 -14.86 -9.35
CA SER A 17 6.02 -13.79 -10.34
C SER A 17 6.06 -12.43 -9.65
N TYR A 18 7.14 -11.68 -9.83
CA TYR A 18 7.21 -10.29 -9.39
C TYR A 18 6.19 -9.46 -10.20
N PRO A 19 5.42 -8.53 -9.58
CA PRO A 19 4.34 -7.78 -10.24
C PRO A 19 4.85 -6.72 -11.25
N GLU A 20 6.08 -6.85 -11.72
CA GLU A 20 6.63 -6.01 -12.77
C GLU A 20 5.97 -6.35 -14.11
N ARG A 21 5.05 -5.48 -14.53
CA ARG A 21 4.47 -5.50 -15.88
C ARG A 21 5.51 -4.94 -16.84
N ARG A 22 5.99 -5.77 -17.77
CA ARG A 22 6.79 -5.27 -18.91
C ARG A 22 5.91 -4.28 -19.67
N PRO A 23 6.38 -3.06 -19.99
CA PRO A 23 5.62 -2.17 -20.84
C PRO A 23 5.40 -2.86 -22.18
N SER A 24 4.14 -3.21 -22.47
CA SER A 24 3.72 -3.68 -23.79
C SER A 24 4.07 -2.58 -24.78
N ARG A 25 4.86 -2.94 -25.81
CA ARG A 25 5.37 -2.01 -26.81
C ARG A 25 4.30 -1.46 -27.76
N ASP A 26 3.04 -1.79 -27.55
CA ASP A 26 1.96 -1.42 -28.45
C ASP A 26 0.91 -0.55 -27.76
N THR A 27 0.58 0.52 -28.49
CA THR A 27 -0.56 1.44 -28.37
C THR A 27 -0.43 2.64 -27.43
N GLU A 28 0.28 3.67 -27.94
CA GLU A 28 -0.36 4.98 -28.03
C GLU A 28 -1.76 4.80 -28.66
N HIS A 29 -2.75 5.63 -28.30
CA HIS A 29 -4.18 5.54 -28.64
C HIS A 29 -5.03 4.73 -27.66
N GLY A 30 -5.57 5.42 -26.64
CA GLY A 30 -6.60 4.82 -25.78
C GLY A 30 -6.91 5.52 -24.47
N ARG A 31 -6.41 6.73 -24.21
CA ARG A 31 -6.85 7.53 -23.04
C ARG A 31 -8.14 8.26 -23.36
N SER A 32 -9.23 7.52 -23.63
CA SER A 32 -10.57 8.09 -23.49
C SER A 32 -10.89 8.11 -21.99
N ALA A 33 -10.31 9.11 -21.32
CA ALA A 33 -10.66 9.42 -19.95
C ALA A 33 -12.08 9.98 -19.99
N SER A 34 -13.05 9.22 -19.48
CA SER A 34 -14.39 9.73 -19.22
C SER A 34 -14.27 11.08 -18.49
N ALA A 35 -14.86 12.10 -19.12
CA ALA A 35 -14.76 13.49 -18.73
C ALA A 35 -15.67 13.75 -17.51
N LEU A 36 -15.20 13.33 -16.33
CA LEU A 36 -15.68 13.93 -15.09
C LEU A 36 -14.93 15.25 -14.88
N PRO A 37 -15.63 16.35 -14.56
CA PRO A 37 -15.00 17.65 -14.39
C PRO A 37 -13.97 17.59 -13.24
N GLY A 38 -12.81 18.23 -13.45
CA GLY A 38 -11.61 18.06 -12.63
C GLY A 38 -11.75 18.41 -11.14
N PHE A 39 -12.80 19.13 -10.74
CA PHE A 39 -13.11 19.41 -9.34
C PHE A 39 -13.69 18.20 -8.58
N LEU A 40 -14.19 17.18 -9.28
CA LEU A 40 -14.69 15.92 -8.72
C LEU A 40 -13.63 14.82 -8.66
N ARG A 41 -12.46 15.03 -9.29
CA ARG A 41 -11.34 14.10 -9.16
C ARG A 41 -10.61 14.40 -7.86
N THR A 42 -10.82 13.56 -6.85
CA THR A 42 -9.92 13.53 -5.68
C THR A 42 -8.51 13.28 -6.18
N ASP A 43 -7.63 14.26 -5.97
CA ASP A 43 -6.20 14.17 -6.31
C ASP A 43 -5.62 12.89 -5.64
N PRO A 44 -5.19 11.89 -6.44
CA PRO A 44 -4.66 10.63 -5.92
C PRO A 44 -3.50 10.87 -4.95
N VAL A 45 -2.67 11.88 -5.22
CA VAL A 45 -1.54 12.26 -4.36
C VAL A 45 -2.03 12.70 -2.98
N LYS A 46 -3.08 13.54 -2.92
CA LYS A 46 -3.68 13.97 -1.65
C LYS A 46 -4.31 12.81 -0.90
N ARG A 47 -4.99 11.90 -1.61
CA ARG A 47 -5.58 10.69 -1.00
C ARG A 47 -4.52 9.79 -0.38
N PHE A 48 -3.40 9.59 -1.07
CA PHE A 48 -2.28 8.81 -0.53
C PHE A 48 -1.61 9.49 0.65
N ALA A 49 -1.35 10.79 0.56
CA ALA A 49 -0.79 11.56 1.67
C ALA A 49 -1.68 11.45 2.92
N ARG A 50 -3.01 11.52 2.77
CA ARG A 50 -3.95 11.29 3.88
C ARG A 50 -3.87 9.87 4.45
N ASN A 51 -3.78 8.83 3.60
CA ASN A 51 -3.64 7.45 4.07
C ASN A 51 -2.36 7.27 4.89
N VAL A 52 -1.22 7.78 4.40
CA VAL A 52 0.07 7.68 5.09
C VAL A 52 0.05 8.45 6.41
N ALA A 53 -0.48 9.68 6.41
CA ALA A 53 -0.63 10.46 7.63
C ALA A 53 -1.56 9.78 8.65
N GLY A 54 -2.67 9.21 8.18
CA GLY A 54 -3.59 8.42 8.99
C GLY A 54 -2.93 7.17 9.58
N ALA A 55 -2.12 6.46 8.79
CA ALA A 55 -1.40 5.27 9.26
C ALA A 55 -0.35 5.62 10.32
N ARG A 56 0.35 6.75 10.18
CA ARG A 56 1.28 7.27 11.20
C ARG A 56 0.55 7.59 12.50
N LYS A 57 -0.51 8.38 12.42
CA LYS A 57 -1.33 8.70 13.59
C LYS A 57 -1.83 7.42 14.26
N ARG A 58 -2.31 6.46 13.46
CA ARG A 58 -2.79 5.20 13.99
C ARG A 58 -1.71 4.39 14.69
N ARG A 59 -0.49 4.35 14.14
CA ARG A 59 0.68 3.72 14.77
C ARG A 59 0.94 4.28 16.17
N GLU A 60 0.85 5.60 16.34
CA GLU A 60 1.02 6.28 17.64
C GLU A 60 -0.12 5.97 18.62
N GLU A 61 -1.35 5.88 18.13
CA GLU A 61 -2.48 5.49 18.98
C GLU A 61 -2.33 4.05 19.48
N VAL A 62 -1.91 3.13 18.59
CA VAL A 62 -1.76 1.72 18.96
C VAL A 62 -0.50 1.45 19.78
N SER A 63 0.49 2.34 19.81
CA SER A 63 1.69 2.15 20.64
C SER A 63 1.40 2.21 22.15
N ASN A 64 0.25 2.76 22.54
CA ASN A 64 -0.20 2.79 23.93
C ASN A 64 -1.08 1.60 24.30
N LEU A 65 -1.38 0.70 23.36
CA LEU A 65 -2.21 -0.47 23.63
C LEU A 65 -1.39 -1.60 24.24
N SER A 66 -2.01 -2.31 25.18
CA SER A 66 -1.50 -3.61 25.63
C SER A 66 -1.59 -4.66 24.52
N GLN A 67 -0.81 -5.73 24.67
CA GLN A 67 -0.85 -6.88 23.75
C GLN A 67 -2.26 -7.44 23.54
N ALA A 68 -3.03 -7.61 24.62
CA ALA A 68 -4.41 -8.09 24.52
C ALA A 68 -5.32 -7.13 23.73
N GLN A 69 -5.13 -5.81 23.90
CA GLN A 69 -5.89 -4.81 23.15
C GLN A 69 -5.50 -4.79 21.66
N LEU A 70 -4.21 -5.00 21.34
CA LEU A 70 -3.73 -5.14 19.96
C LEU A 70 -4.34 -6.37 19.28
N GLU A 71 -4.40 -7.51 19.97
CA GLU A 71 -5.02 -8.73 19.46
C GLU A 71 -6.51 -8.53 19.17
N GLN A 72 -7.24 -7.87 20.08
CA GLN A 72 -8.65 -7.53 19.86
C GLN A 72 -8.84 -6.57 18.68
N ALA A 73 -7.96 -5.56 18.55
CA ALA A 73 -7.98 -4.65 17.41
C ALA A 73 -7.74 -5.38 16.08
N LEU A 74 -6.80 -6.32 16.05
CA LEU A 74 -6.51 -7.15 14.87
C LEU A 74 -7.70 -8.05 14.50
N LEU A 75 -8.34 -8.70 15.47
CA LEU A 75 -9.53 -9.52 15.25
C LEU A 75 -10.69 -8.70 14.68
N LYS A 76 -10.94 -7.53 15.27
CA LYS A 76 -11.98 -6.60 14.80
C LYS A 76 -11.70 -6.13 13.37
N LEU A 77 -10.46 -5.73 13.08
CA LEU A 77 -10.05 -5.28 11.76
C LEU A 77 -10.23 -6.40 10.72
N ARG A 78 -9.78 -7.62 11.01
CA ARG A 78 -9.99 -8.77 10.11
C ARG A 78 -11.46 -9.00 9.80
N ALA A 79 -12.32 -8.96 10.82
CA ALA A 79 -13.75 -9.12 10.64
C ALA A 79 -14.37 -8.00 9.77
N GLN A 80 -13.93 -6.76 9.95
CA GLN A 80 -14.37 -5.63 9.11
C GLN A 80 -13.88 -5.77 7.67
N MET A 81 -12.58 -6.05 7.47
CA MET A 81 -12.02 -6.23 6.13
C MET A 81 -12.64 -7.41 5.39
N SER A 82 -13.04 -8.47 6.09
CA SER A 82 -13.75 -9.59 5.48
C SER A 82 -15.16 -9.23 4.98
N ARG A 83 -15.81 -8.23 5.58
CA ARG A 83 -17.17 -7.79 5.19
C ARG A 83 -17.14 -6.64 4.19
N ASP A 84 -16.29 -5.66 4.46
CA ASP A 84 -16.27 -4.36 3.78
C ASP A 84 -15.13 -4.28 2.74
N GLY A 85 -14.32 -5.33 2.63
CA GLY A 85 -13.16 -5.40 1.75
C GLY A 85 -12.03 -4.49 2.19
N LEU A 86 -11.19 -4.10 1.24
CA LEU A 86 -10.06 -3.20 1.49
C LEU A 86 -10.50 -1.73 1.30
N ALA A 87 -11.39 -1.25 2.16
CA ALA A 87 -11.78 0.16 2.24
C ALA A 87 -10.61 1.04 2.71
N ASP A 88 -10.63 2.33 2.39
CA ASP A 88 -9.51 3.25 2.65
C ASP A 88 -9.17 3.36 4.13
N GLU A 89 -10.20 3.48 4.96
CA GLU A 89 -10.09 3.58 6.41
C GLU A 89 -9.52 2.28 7.00
N LEU A 90 -9.93 1.13 6.47
CA LEU A 90 -9.46 -0.18 6.92
C LEU A 90 -8.01 -0.45 6.49
N ILE A 91 -7.60 0.01 5.29
CA ILE A 91 -6.20 -0.05 4.86
C ILE A 91 -5.34 0.86 5.74
N THR A 92 -5.83 2.06 6.06
CA THR A 92 -5.15 2.99 6.96
C THR A 92 -4.95 2.38 8.35
N GLU A 93 -6.00 1.75 8.90
CA GLU A 93 -5.95 1.01 10.16
C GLU A 93 -4.93 -0.14 10.10
N ALA A 94 -4.97 -0.94 9.03
CA ALA A 94 -4.06 -2.05 8.80
C ALA A 94 -2.60 -1.58 8.74
N PHE A 95 -2.31 -0.49 8.03
CA PHE A 95 -0.96 0.05 7.93
C PHE A 95 -0.43 0.59 9.25
N GLY A 96 -1.30 1.18 10.09
CA GLY A 96 -0.94 1.59 11.44
C GLY A 96 -0.53 0.41 12.32
N LEU A 97 -1.35 -0.65 12.33
CA LEU A 97 -1.07 -1.89 13.06
C LEU A 97 0.20 -2.59 12.55
N ILE A 98 0.34 -2.78 11.23
CA ILE A 98 1.53 -3.38 10.63
C ILE A 98 2.76 -2.58 11.01
N SER A 99 2.72 -1.25 10.92
CA SER A 99 3.88 -0.42 11.26
C SER A 99 4.29 -0.54 12.72
N HIS A 100 3.32 -0.63 13.64
CA HIS A 100 3.59 -0.87 15.05
C HIS A 100 4.18 -2.26 15.28
N MET A 101 3.54 -3.30 14.72
CA MET A 101 3.97 -4.69 14.88
C MET A 101 5.33 -4.97 14.24
N SER A 102 5.63 -4.41 13.07
CA SER A 102 6.94 -4.50 12.44
C SER A 102 8.02 -3.85 13.31
N HIS A 103 7.73 -2.69 13.90
CA HIS A 103 8.67 -2.07 14.82
C HIS A 103 8.89 -2.91 16.09
N ALA A 104 7.81 -3.44 16.67
CA ALA A 104 7.91 -4.28 17.86
C ALA A 104 8.67 -5.59 17.60
N ALA A 105 8.46 -6.23 16.44
CA ALA A 105 9.06 -7.52 16.10
C ALA A 105 10.46 -7.41 15.50
N LEU A 106 10.73 -6.36 14.70
CA LEU A 106 11.94 -6.24 13.88
C LEU A 106 12.79 -5.01 14.22
N GLY A 107 12.35 -4.16 15.16
CA GLY A 107 12.99 -2.88 15.46
C GLY A 107 12.85 -1.84 14.36
N MET A 108 12.07 -2.12 13.30
CA MET A 108 11.92 -1.26 12.13
C MET A 108 10.46 -1.13 11.74
N ALA A 109 10.00 0.11 11.57
CA ALA A 109 8.72 0.38 10.93
C ALA A 109 8.92 0.65 9.43
N PRO A 110 7.92 0.35 8.59
CA PRO A 110 7.94 0.76 7.20
C PRO A 110 8.05 2.29 7.07
N PHE A 111 8.85 2.75 6.12
CA PHE A 111 8.88 4.15 5.71
C PHE A 111 7.60 4.53 4.95
N ASP A 112 7.28 5.83 4.91
CA ASP A 112 6.13 6.37 4.17
C ASP A 112 6.13 5.95 2.70
N SER A 113 7.30 5.92 2.07
CA SER A 113 7.46 5.48 0.69
C SER A 113 7.07 4.00 0.51
N GLN A 114 7.33 3.15 1.52
CA GLN A 114 6.95 1.74 1.50
C GLN A 114 5.45 1.57 1.72
N LEU A 115 4.84 2.37 2.59
CA LEU A 115 3.38 2.39 2.76
C LEU A 115 2.69 2.89 1.48
N LEU A 116 3.24 3.93 0.84
CA LEU A 116 2.77 4.42 -0.45
C LEU A 116 2.89 3.33 -1.54
N ALA A 117 4.04 2.65 -1.62
CA ALA A 117 4.24 1.57 -2.58
C ALA A 117 3.25 0.42 -2.35
N ALA A 118 3.09 -0.02 -1.10
CA ALA A 118 2.11 -1.04 -0.73
C ALA A 118 0.69 -0.62 -1.12
N ARG A 119 0.34 0.66 -0.93
CA ARG A 119 -0.96 1.19 -1.34
C ARG A 119 -1.16 1.16 -2.85
N ILE A 120 -0.14 1.56 -3.63
CA ILE A 120 -0.17 1.49 -5.09
C ILE A 120 -0.35 0.04 -5.57
N MET A 121 0.31 -0.92 -4.91
CA MET A 121 0.15 -2.36 -5.18
C MET A 121 -1.28 -2.83 -4.87
N LEU A 122 -1.88 -2.35 -3.78
CA LEU A 122 -3.28 -2.61 -3.38
C LEU A 122 -4.33 -1.87 -4.22
N GLU A 123 -3.96 -0.91 -5.05
CA GLU A 123 -4.89 -0.28 -6.01
C GLU A 123 -4.82 -0.96 -7.38
N ASN A 124 -3.70 -1.60 -7.71
CA ASN A 124 -3.53 -2.50 -8.86
C ASN A 124 -3.58 -3.98 -8.44
N ARG A 125 -4.39 -4.26 -7.41
CA ARG A 125 -4.52 -5.48 -6.59
C ARG A 125 -4.04 -6.79 -7.21
N LEU A 126 -2.74 -7.08 -7.06
CA LEU A 126 -2.07 -8.39 -7.19
C LEU A 126 -2.74 -9.43 -8.10
#